data_AF-A0A382XZX5-F1
#
_entry.id   AF-A0A382XZX5-F1
#
_cell.length_a   1.000
_cell.length_b   1.000
_cell.length_c   1.000
_cell.angle_alpha   90.00
_cell.angle_beta   90.00
_cell.angle_gamma   90.00
#
_symmetry.space_group_name_H-M   'P 1'
#
loop_
_entity.id
_entity.type
_entity.pdbx_description
1 polymer ?
#
loop_
_entity_poly.entity_id
_entity_poly.type
_entity_poly.pdbx_seq_one_letter_code
_entity_poly.pdbx_strand_id
1 'polypeptide(L)'
;IDNRTCEYEDGPCDTCVDSEILANDHDSDGVCDDTDDDDDNDGVTDENDLDPLDNTVCSDTDYDGCDDCSSGIYDPYNDGPDDDGNGICNSNFISGRTVYIVGNSYNEEGSLTACYWVDGSRVELPGGAWATDIVVVNGTVYASGTGEASDACYWINETRYDLPGDGGEAEAIAVEGSDVYVAGWYNNGSCYWINGQRIDLTTNGDSQAFAVGIRDDGNVYVGGYYLNNSHYVIPCFWKDGNNRTNLPIPSGGDGEVNDIAIMDGN
;
A
#
# COMPACT_ATOMS: atom_id res chain seq x y z
N ILE A 1 42.50 -11.72 -36.08
CA ILE A 1 43.53 -11.87 -35.04
C ILE A 1 43.02 -11.01 -33.91
N ASP A 2 42.31 -11.65 -32.99
CA ASP A 2 41.87 -11.03 -31.76
C ASP A 2 43.07 -11.03 -30.79
N ASN A 3 43.40 -9.86 -30.26
CA ASN A 3 44.65 -9.62 -29.54
C ASN A 3 44.55 -9.92 -28.03
N ARG A 4 43.36 -10.20 -27.47
CA ARG A 4 43.20 -10.46 -26.02
C ARG A 4 43.92 -9.45 -25.10
N THR A 5 43.96 -8.17 -25.48
CA THR A 5 44.58 -7.13 -24.65
C THR A 5 43.50 -6.21 -24.11
N CYS A 6 43.09 -6.44 -22.87
CA CYS A 6 42.39 -5.45 -22.07
C CYS A 6 43.39 -4.31 -21.73
N GLU A 7 43.00 -3.04 -21.90
CA GLU A 7 43.88 -1.85 -21.75
C GLU A 7 43.96 -1.31 -20.31
N TYR A 8 43.41 -2.02 -19.32
CA TYR A 8 43.44 -1.63 -17.91
C TYR A 8 44.04 -2.74 -17.04
N GLU A 9 44.60 -2.39 -15.88
CA GLU A 9 45.25 -3.36 -14.97
C GLU A 9 44.25 -4.44 -14.56
N ASP A 10 44.60 -5.67 -14.95
CA ASP A 10 43.98 -6.94 -14.54
C ASP A 10 44.01 -7.00 -13.00
N GLY A 11 42.86 -6.84 -12.34
CA GLY A 11 42.69 -7.28 -10.97
C GLY A 11 43.00 -8.78 -10.88
N PRO A 12 43.45 -9.31 -9.73
CA PRO A 12 43.84 -10.71 -9.60
C PRO A 12 42.76 -11.70 -10.04
N CYS A 13 41.49 -11.28 -10.05
CA CYS A 13 40.32 -12.06 -10.41
C CYS A 13 39.53 -11.49 -11.60
N ASP A 14 40.07 -10.52 -12.33
CA ASP A 14 39.37 -9.99 -13.50
C ASP A 14 39.51 -10.94 -14.70
N THR A 15 38.40 -11.18 -15.43
CA THR A 15 38.45 -11.94 -16.69
C THR A 15 38.02 -11.08 -17.88
N CYS A 16 38.81 -11.13 -18.95
CA CYS A 16 38.59 -10.35 -20.18
C CYS A 16 37.80 -11.20 -21.20
N VAL A 17 36.49 -10.95 -21.33
CA VAL A 17 35.60 -11.62 -22.31
C VAL A 17 35.04 -10.59 -23.26
N ASP A 18 35.18 -10.81 -24.57
CA ASP A 18 34.67 -9.91 -25.62
C ASP A 18 35.08 -8.42 -25.48
N SER A 19 36.23 -8.15 -24.86
CA SER A 19 36.77 -6.81 -24.56
C SER A 19 36.10 -6.07 -23.39
N GLU A 20 35.33 -6.77 -22.56
CA GLU A 20 34.82 -6.28 -21.28
C GLU A 20 35.55 -7.01 -20.13
N ILE A 21 35.82 -6.28 -19.04
CA ILE A 21 36.30 -6.88 -17.79
C ILE A 21 35.06 -7.35 -17.03
N LEU A 22 35.00 -8.64 -16.75
CA LEU A 22 34.07 -9.23 -15.82
C LEU A 22 34.79 -9.40 -14.48
N ALA A 23 34.24 -8.76 -13.44
CA ALA A 23 34.65 -9.05 -12.06
C ALA A 23 34.23 -10.48 -11.72
N ASN A 24 35.16 -11.28 -11.19
CA ASN A 24 34.97 -12.67 -10.78
C ASN A 24 35.55 -12.84 -9.36
N ASP A 25 35.17 -11.90 -8.50
CA ASP A 25 35.50 -11.76 -7.07
C ASP A 25 34.27 -11.04 -6.49
N HIS A 26 33.19 -11.81 -6.30
CA HIS A 26 31.85 -11.29 -6.07
C HIS A 26 31.73 -10.56 -4.73
N ASP A 27 32.38 -11.09 -3.70
CA ASP A 27 32.45 -10.52 -2.35
C ASP A 27 33.59 -9.50 -2.14
N SER A 28 34.50 -9.39 -3.12
CA SER A 28 35.68 -8.52 -3.07
C SER A 28 36.67 -8.85 -1.94
N ASP A 29 36.78 -10.12 -1.54
CA ASP A 29 37.71 -10.57 -0.51
C ASP A 29 39.14 -10.82 -1.05
N GLY A 30 39.27 -10.88 -2.38
CA GLY A 30 40.51 -11.07 -3.12
C GLY A 30 40.84 -12.51 -3.49
N VAL A 31 39.91 -13.45 -3.27
CA VAL A 31 39.85 -14.77 -3.88
C VAL A 31 38.90 -14.69 -5.08
N CYS A 32 39.13 -15.54 -6.09
CA CYS A 32 38.34 -15.48 -7.32
C CYS A 32 37.26 -16.56 -7.27
N ASP A 33 36.04 -16.26 -7.73
CA ASP A 33 34.86 -17.15 -7.67
C ASP A 33 35.11 -18.58 -8.23
N ASP A 34 36.09 -18.79 -9.11
CA ASP A 34 36.41 -20.14 -9.62
C ASP A 34 37.28 -20.99 -8.67
N THR A 35 37.73 -20.37 -7.59
CA THR A 35 38.63 -20.91 -6.57
C THR A 35 38.24 -20.53 -5.15
N ASP A 36 37.24 -19.67 -4.97
CA ASP A 36 36.54 -19.52 -3.72
C ASP A 36 35.60 -20.71 -3.53
N ASP A 37 35.35 -21.06 -2.27
CA ASP A 37 34.36 -22.07 -1.91
C ASP A 37 33.08 -21.40 -1.33
N ASP A 38 33.05 -20.06 -1.21
CA ASP A 38 31.99 -19.20 -0.64
C ASP A 38 32.01 -17.84 -1.38
N ASP A 39 31.52 -17.81 -2.61
CA ASP A 39 31.70 -16.69 -3.55
C ASP A 39 31.09 -15.35 -3.07
N ASP A 40 30.08 -15.36 -2.20
CA ASP A 40 29.40 -14.15 -1.69
C ASP A 40 29.66 -13.85 -0.20
N ASN A 41 30.46 -14.69 0.46
CA ASN A 41 30.95 -14.58 1.83
C ASN A 41 29.83 -14.47 2.87
N ASP A 42 28.70 -15.12 2.62
CA ASP A 42 27.62 -15.25 3.59
C ASP A 42 27.89 -16.34 4.65
N GLY A 43 28.93 -17.15 4.44
CA GLY A 43 29.36 -18.21 5.35
C GLY A 43 28.80 -19.60 5.02
N VAL A 44 28.09 -19.74 3.89
CA VAL A 44 27.65 -20.99 3.30
C VAL A 44 28.51 -21.30 2.07
N THR A 45 28.96 -22.55 1.95
CA THR A 45 29.74 -22.95 0.78
C THR A 45 28.87 -23.04 -0.47
N ASP A 46 29.38 -22.72 -1.66
CA ASP A 46 28.62 -22.76 -2.93
C ASP A 46 27.88 -24.09 -3.19
N GLU A 47 28.42 -25.21 -2.69
CA GLU A 47 27.81 -26.53 -2.84
C GLU A 47 26.54 -26.75 -1.99
N ASN A 48 26.38 -25.96 -0.94
CA ASN A 48 25.27 -26.00 0.00
C ASN A 48 24.39 -24.74 -0.08
N ASP A 49 24.80 -23.75 -0.87
CA ASP A 49 24.09 -22.51 -1.09
C ASP A 49 22.99 -22.65 -2.17
N LEU A 50 21.85 -21.99 -1.98
CA LEU A 50 20.77 -21.91 -2.96
C LEU A 50 21.03 -20.88 -4.06
N ASP A 51 21.74 -19.80 -3.76
CA ASP A 51 22.22 -18.79 -4.70
C ASP A 51 23.65 -18.34 -4.33
N PRO A 52 24.70 -19.05 -4.80
CA PRO A 52 26.10 -18.79 -4.42
C PRO A 52 26.65 -17.38 -4.73
N LEU A 53 25.87 -16.50 -5.36
CA LEU A 53 26.30 -15.15 -5.74
C LEU A 53 25.34 -14.09 -5.18
N ASP A 54 24.55 -14.41 -4.16
CA ASP A 54 23.65 -13.50 -3.48
C ASP A 54 23.63 -13.84 -1.99
N ASN A 55 24.45 -13.10 -1.24
CA ASN A 55 24.66 -13.29 0.20
C ASN A 55 23.41 -13.11 1.09
N THR A 56 22.25 -12.92 0.48
CA THR A 56 20.95 -12.85 1.15
C THR A 56 20.08 -14.08 0.93
N VAL A 57 20.56 -15.09 0.20
CA VAL A 57 19.78 -16.26 -0.24
C VAL A 57 20.60 -17.56 -0.19
N CYS A 58 20.45 -18.35 0.88
CA CYS A 58 21.22 -19.58 1.06
C CYS A 58 20.38 -20.81 1.46
N SER A 59 19.45 -20.71 2.43
CA SER A 59 18.64 -21.84 2.90
C SER A 59 17.50 -21.42 3.83
N ASP A 60 16.63 -22.37 4.22
CA ASP A 60 15.62 -22.20 5.28
C ASP A 60 15.66 -23.46 6.16
N THR A 61 16.59 -23.46 7.13
CA THR A 61 16.95 -24.66 7.88
C THR A 61 16.02 -24.92 9.06
N ASP A 62 15.47 -23.86 9.64
CA ASP A 62 14.55 -23.94 10.77
C ASP A 62 13.07 -23.91 10.36
N TYR A 63 12.79 -23.70 9.06
CA TYR A 63 11.47 -23.73 8.43
C TYR A 63 10.53 -22.64 8.95
N ASP A 64 11.10 -21.50 9.30
CA ASP A 64 10.38 -20.34 9.79
C ASP A 64 9.87 -19.44 8.63
N GLY A 65 10.36 -19.68 7.42
CA GLY A 65 9.94 -19.02 6.19
C GLY A 65 10.76 -17.78 5.81
N CYS A 66 11.78 -17.43 6.58
CA CYS A 66 12.88 -16.57 6.13
C CYS A 66 14.00 -17.38 5.48
N ASP A 67 14.85 -16.67 4.74
CA ASP A 67 16.10 -17.25 4.27
C ASP A 67 17.17 -17.01 5.33
N ASP A 68 17.82 -18.08 5.80
CA ASP A 68 18.86 -18.13 6.84
C ASP A 68 19.96 -17.08 6.62
N CYS A 69 20.17 -16.62 5.38
CA CYS A 69 21.19 -15.63 5.02
C CYS A 69 20.65 -14.21 4.79
N SER A 70 19.37 -13.93 5.00
CA SER A 70 18.76 -12.59 4.75
C SER A 70 19.46 -11.42 5.48
N SER A 71 20.29 -11.70 6.49
CA SER A 71 21.11 -10.71 7.19
C SER A 71 22.43 -10.35 6.48
N GLY A 72 22.74 -10.99 5.35
CA GLY A 72 24.03 -10.94 4.66
C GLY A 72 25.04 -11.99 5.15
N ILE A 73 24.64 -12.83 6.11
CA ILE A 73 25.40 -13.95 6.67
C ILE A 73 24.43 -15.04 7.15
N TYR A 74 24.88 -16.29 7.15
CA TYR A 74 24.15 -17.44 7.68
C TYR A 74 23.89 -17.32 9.19
N ASP A 75 22.64 -17.02 9.55
CA ASP A 75 22.14 -16.99 10.94
C ASP A 75 20.67 -17.41 11.01
N PRO A 76 20.36 -18.71 11.16
CA PRO A 76 19.00 -19.28 11.26
C PRO A 76 18.15 -18.80 12.45
N TYR A 77 18.61 -17.82 13.24
CA TYR A 77 17.87 -17.27 14.36
C TYR A 77 17.68 -15.75 14.26
N ASN A 78 18.29 -15.11 13.26
CA ASN A 78 18.26 -13.68 13.02
C ASN A 78 18.35 -13.40 11.50
N ASP A 79 17.50 -14.13 10.78
CA ASP A 79 17.35 -14.25 9.34
C ASP A 79 16.10 -13.53 8.81
N GLY A 80 15.40 -12.79 9.68
CA GLY A 80 14.44 -11.81 9.24
C GLY A 80 13.53 -11.32 10.35
N PRO A 81 12.53 -10.49 9.98
CA PRO A 81 11.66 -9.86 10.96
C PRO A 81 10.62 -10.86 11.48
N ASP A 82 10.59 -11.09 12.79
CA ASP A 82 9.53 -11.79 13.54
C ASP A 82 8.92 -10.81 14.57
N ASP A 83 7.91 -10.05 14.14
CA ASP A 83 7.34 -8.99 14.98
C ASP A 83 6.45 -9.52 16.12
N ASP A 84 5.90 -10.73 15.98
CA ASP A 84 5.01 -11.32 16.97
C ASP A 84 5.72 -12.30 17.93
N GLY A 85 7.00 -12.59 17.67
CA GLY A 85 7.88 -13.39 18.51
C GLY A 85 7.50 -14.86 18.56
N ASN A 86 6.83 -15.36 17.53
CA ASN A 86 6.33 -16.73 17.49
C ASN A 86 7.36 -17.73 16.91
N GLY A 87 8.51 -17.24 16.41
CA GLY A 87 9.55 -18.02 15.77
C GLY A 87 9.21 -18.45 14.34
N ILE A 88 8.43 -17.62 13.64
CA ILE A 88 8.12 -17.72 12.21
C ILE A 88 8.25 -16.29 11.69
N CYS A 89 9.07 -16.10 10.67
CA CYS A 89 9.22 -14.83 10.03
C CYS A 89 7.90 -14.20 9.54
N ASN A 90 7.88 -12.88 9.53
CA ASN A 90 6.81 -12.07 8.97
C ASN A 90 6.61 -12.50 7.52
N SER A 91 5.43 -13.03 7.21
CA SER A 91 5.08 -13.38 5.84
C SER A 91 4.98 -12.09 5.02
N ASN A 92 6.03 -11.74 4.26
CA ASN A 92 5.89 -10.78 3.16
C ASN A 92 4.89 -11.37 2.16
N PHE A 93 3.65 -10.90 2.21
CA PHE A 93 2.52 -11.51 1.50
C PHE A 93 2.73 -11.57 -0.02
N ILE A 94 3.65 -10.75 -0.57
CA ILE A 94 4.07 -10.73 -1.98
C ILE A 94 5.55 -10.30 -2.06
N SER A 95 6.43 -11.17 -2.58
CA SER A 95 7.87 -10.84 -2.75
C SER A 95 8.08 -9.56 -3.59
N GLY A 96 9.00 -8.71 -3.12
CA GLY A 96 9.35 -7.43 -3.73
C GLY A 96 8.26 -6.36 -3.66
N ARG A 97 7.22 -6.53 -2.84
CA ARG A 97 6.12 -5.58 -2.67
C ARG A 97 5.78 -5.38 -1.19
N THR A 98 5.62 -4.13 -0.79
CA THR A 98 5.02 -3.76 0.50
C THR A 98 3.50 -3.78 0.39
N VAL A 99 2.84 -4.48 1.30
CA VAL A 99 1.38 -4.63 1.36
C VAL A 99 0.82 -3.76 2.48
N TYR A 100 -0.11 -2.89 2.11
CA TYR A 100 -0.84 -2.04 3.04
C TYR A 100 -2.29 -2.49 3.12
N ILE A 101 -2.78 -2.72 4.34
CA ILE A 101 -4.17 -3.12 4.60
C ILE A 101 -4.73 -2.18 5.64
N VAL A 102 -5.94 -1.65 5.43
CA VAL A 102 -6.60 -0.75 6.38
C VAL A 102 -7.82 -1.41 7.00
N GLY A 103 -8.15 -1.03 8.23
CA GLY A 103 -9.38 -1.44 8.87
C GLY A 103 -9.44 -1.01 10.34
N ASN A 104 -9.94 -1.91 11.18
CA ASN A 104 -10.03 -1.70 12.61
C ASN A 104 -9.80 -3.01 13.37
N SER A 105 -9.17 -2.91 14.53
CA SER A 105 -8.88 -4.06 15.38
C SER A 105 -8.81 -3.64 16.85
N TYR A 106 -8.84 -4.62 17.75
CA TYR A 106 -8.51 -4.40 19.15
C TYR A 106 -7.01 -4.12 19.28
N ASN A 107 -6.65 -3.03 19.96
CA ASN A 107 -5.27 -2.71 20.32
C ASN A 107 -4.81 -3.49 21.57
N GLU A 108 -3.56 -3.27 22.02
CA GLU A 108 -3.00 -3.92 23.21
C GLU A 108 -3.77 -3.65 24.51
N GLU A 109 -4.48 -2.52 24.56
CA GLU A 109 -5.34 -2.15 25.69
C GLU A 109 -6.74 -2.80 25.63
N GLY A 110 -7.03 -3.55 24.56
CA GLY A 110 -8.33 -4.19 24.32
C GLY A 110 -9.40 -3.21 23.82
N SER A 111 -9.01 -2.06 23.27
CA SER A 111 -9.92 -1.08 22.66
C SER A 111 -10.00 -1.27 21.15
N LEU A 112 -11.21 -1.31 20.59
CA LEU A 112 -11.41 -1.36 19.14
C LEU A 112 -11.08 0.01 18.54
N THR A 113 -10.09 0.07 17.66
CA THR A 113 -9.52 1.30 17.09
C THR A 113 -9.28 1.16 15.59
N ALA A 114 -9.28 2.28 14.87
CA ALA A 114 -8.83 2.33 13.48
C ALA A 114 -7.32 2.09 13.39
N CYS A 115 -6.90 1.29 12.41
CA CYS A 115 -5.50 0.99 12.17
C CYS A 115 -5.27 0.60 10.72
N TYR A 116 -4.00 0.57 10.32
CA TYR A 116 -3.57 -0.14 9.13
C TYR A 116 -2.44 -1.11 9.47
N TRP A 117 -2.10 -1.98 8.55
CA TRP A 117 -0.98 -2.91 8.64
C TRP A 117 -0.07 -2.68 7.45
N VAL A 118 1.23 -2.72 7.69
CA VAL A 118 2.30 -2.71 6.67
C VAL A 118 3.02 -4.03 6.81
N ASP A 119 2.88 -4.91 5.82
CA ASP A 119 3.46 -6.27 5.84
C ASP A 119 3.15 -7.06 7.12
N GLY A 120 1.94 -6.86 7.64
CA GLY A 120 1.46 -7.53 8.86
C GLY A 120 1.74 -6.75 10.15
N SER A 121 2.67 -5.80 10.14
CA SER A 121 2.99 -4.94 11.28
C SER A 121 1.92 -3.85 11.43
N ARG A 122 1.26 -3.80 12.59
CA ARG A 122 0.14 -2.90 12.85
C ARG A 122 0.62 -1.47 13.14
N VAL A 123 -0.05 -0.48 12.55
CA VAL A 123 0.12 0.95 12.80
C VAL A 123 -1.21 1.57 13.22
N GLU A 124 -1.18 2.31 14.33
CA GLU A 124 -2.36 2.98 14.88
C GLU A 124 -2.78 4.20 14.04
N LEU A 125 -4.09 4.43 13.96
CA LEU A 125 -4.67 5.67 13.44
C LEU A 125 -5.34 6.44 14.60
N PRO A 126 -4.60 7.33 15.30
CA PRO A 126 -5.07 7.95 16.53
C PRO A 126 -6.40 8.70 16.35
N GLY A 127 -7.32 8.51 17.31
CA GLY A 127 -8.64 9.14 17.33
C GLY A 127 -9.67 8.52 16.38
N GLY A 128 -9.33 7.44 15.67
CA GLY A 128 -10.22 6.73 14.77
C GLY A 128 -10.98 5.57 15.43
N ALA A 129 -12.27 5.46 15.15
CA ALA A 129 -13.10 4.31 15.51
C ALA A 129 -12.96 3.17 14.48
N TRP A 130 -13.03 3.50 13.19
CA TRP A 130 -12.74 2.58 12.10
C TRP A 130 -12.24 3.34 10.87
N ALA A 131 -11.39 2.68 10.08
CA ALA A 131 -10.92 3.17 8.79
C ALA A 131 -11.53 2.36 7.63
N THR A 132 -11.78 3.03 6.50
CA THR A 132 -12.63 2.54 5.40
C THR A 132 -11.87 2.28 4.11
N ASP A 133 -10.89 3.13 3.79
CA ASP A 133 -10.15 3.07 2.53
C ASP A 133 -8.71 3.57 2.71
N ILE A 134 -7.82 3.14 1.82
CA ILE A 134 -6.38 3.41 1.89
C ILE A 134 -5.77 3.60 0.50
N VAL A 135 -4.96 4.64 0.37
CA VAL A 135 -4.12 4.90 -0.80
C VAL A 135 -2.69 5.17 -0.32
N VAL A 136 -1.71 4.64 -1.04
CA VAL A 136 -0.30 4.84 -0.72
C VAL A 136 0.42 5.48 -1.90
N VAL A 137 0.99 6.66 -1.67
CA VAL A 137 1.74 7.42 -2.69
C VAL A 137 3.18 7.58 -2.24
N ASN A 138 4.12 6.93 -2.94
CA ASN A 138 5.56 6.98 -2.64
C ASN A 138 5.87 6.70 -1.15
N GLY A 139 5.21 5.69 -0.57
CA GLY A 139 5.36 5.30 0.83
C GLY A 139 4.61 6.17 1.85
N THR A 140 3.95 7.26 1.42
CA THR A 140 3.06 8.03 2.29
C THR A 140 1.68 7.38 2.29
N VAL A 141 1.17 7.06 3.48
CA VAL A 141 -0.13 6.41 3.66
C VAL A 141 -1.22 7.45 3.82
N TYR A 142 -2.30 7.30 3.06
CA TYR A 142 -3.51 8.10 3.18
C TYR A 142 -4.66 7.16 3.49
N ALA A 143 -5.35 7.38 4.61
CA ALA A 143 -6.48 6.55 5.00
C ALA A 143 -7.70 7.41 5.31
N SER A 144 -8.91 6.97 4.92
CA SER A 144 -10.17 7.59 5.36
C SER A 144 -10.82 6.80 6.47
N GLY A 145 -11.70 7.45 7.23
CA GLY A 145 -12.55 6.74 8.18
C GLY A 145 -13.38 7.64 9.08
N THR A 146 -13.86 7.05 10.16
CA THR A 146 -14.73 7.68 11.13
C THR A 146 -14.03 7.74 12.48
N GLY A 147 -14.08 8.91 13.11
CA GLY A 147 -13.56 9.15 14.45
C GLY A 147 -14.46 8.61 15.56
N GLU A 148 -13.91 8.54 16.76
CA GLU A 148 -14.63 8.10 17.97
C GLU A 148 -15.85 8.98 18.30
N ALA A 149 -15.87 10.23 17.82
CA ALA A 149 -17.01 11.13 17.97
C ALA A 149 -18.06 10.98 16.86
N SER A 150 -17.98 9.92 16.05
CA SER A 150 -18.82 9.70 14.85
C SER A 150 -18.70 10.84 13.83
N ASP A 151 -17.47 11.33 13.66
CA ASP A 151 -17.08 12.41 12.76
C ASP A 151 -16.16 11.89 11.65
N ALA A 152 -16.44 12.30 10.41
CA ALA A 152 -15.62 11.95 9.26
C ALA A 152 -14.20 12.53 9.42
N CYS A 153 -13.19 11.73 9.10
CA CYS A 153 -11.79 12.16 9.13
C CYS A 153 -10.95 11.39 8.11
N TYR A 154 -9.72 11.85 7.91
CA TYR A 154 -8.70 11.11 7.20
C TYR A 154 -7.36 11.25 7.90
N TRP A 155 -6.41 10.38 7.58
CA TRP A 155 -5.05 10.43 8.10
C TRP A 155 -4.05 10.53 6.96
N ILE A 156 -2.97 11.25 7.20
CA ILE A 156 -1.72 11.15 6.43
C ILE A 156 -0.69 10.54 7.38
N ASN A 157 -0.30 9.31 7.09
CA ASN A 157 0.33 8.39 8.04
C ASN A 157 -0.52 8.33 9.34
N GLU A 158 0.04 8.69 10.49
CA GLU A 158 -0.66 8.70 11.78
C GLU A 158 -1.26 10.08 12.14
N THR A 159 -1.08 11.09 11.27
CA THR A 159 -1.59 12.44 11.52
C THR A 159 -3.05 12.55 11.07
N ARG A 160 -3.97 12.72 12.02
CA ARG A 160 -5.42 12.89 11.77
C ARG A 160 -5.77 14.29 11.27
N TYR A 161 -6.72 14.36 10.34
CA TYR A 161 -7.35 15.56 9.82
C TYR A 161 -8.87 15.41 9.87
N ASP A 162 -9.53 16.30 10.60
CA ASP A 162 -10.98 16.26 10.79
C ASP A 162 -11.70 16.90 9.60
N LEU A 163 -12.75 16.24 9.11
CA LEU A 163 -13.51 16.70 7.96
C LEU A 163 -14.78 17.42 8.43
N PRO A 164 -15.07 18.64 7.93
CA PRO A 164 -16.23 19.39 8.35
C PRO A 164 -17.53 18.72 7.89
N GLY A 165 -18.42 18.43 8.83
CA GLY A 165 -19.72 17.79 8.62
C GLY A 165 -20.32 17.50 9.99
N ASP A 166 -21.59 17.83 10.20
CA ASP A 166 -22.25 17.44 11.46
C ASP A 166 -22.50 15.93 11.38
N GLY A 167 -21.68 15.14 12.08
CA GLY A 167 -21.66 13.69 12.00
C GLY A 167 -21.28 13.16 10.62
N GLY A 168 -21.40 11.85 10.47
CA GLY A 168 -21.17 11.15 9.20
C GLY A 168 -19.81 10.48 9.11
N GLU A 169 -19.50 9.99 7.91
CA GLU A 169 -18.40 9.05 7.69
C GLU A 169 -17.64 9.42 6.42
N ALA A 170 -16.35 9.12 6.41
CA ALA A 170 -15.51 9.15 5.22
C ALA A 170 -15.36 7.73 4.70
N GLU A 171 -15.68 7.51 3.44
CA GLU A 171 -15.94 6.18 2.87
C GLU A 171 -14.89 5.76 1.83
N ALA A 172 -14.32 6.73 1.10
CA ALA A 172 -13.28 6.47 0.11
C ALA A 172 -12.28 7.63 0.09
N ILE A 173 -11.04 7.33 -0.29
CA ILE A 173 -9.96 8.31 -0.40
C ILE A 173 -9.21 8.14 -1.71
N ALA A 174 -8.87 9.26 -2.34
CA ALA A 174 -8.02 9.31 -3.53
C ALA A 174 -7.04 10.47 -3.43
N VAL A 175 -5.89 10.33 -4.06
CA VAL A 175 -4.81 11.34 -4.03
C VAL A 175 -4.38 11.66 -5.45
N GLU A 176 -4.46 12.93 -5.84
CA GLU A 176 -4.00 13.43 -7.13
C GLU A 176 -3.00 14.57 -6.90
N GLY A 177 -1.73 14.35 -7.27
CA GLY A 177 -0.66 15.30 -7.01
C GLY A 177 -0.50 15.61 -5.51
N SER A 178 -0.87 16.83 -5.09
CA SER A 178 -0.85 17.26 -3.68
C SER A 178 -2.22 17.27 -3.01
N ASP A 179 -3.29 16.98 -3.76
CA ASP A 179 -4.65 17.13 -3.31
C ASP A 179 -5.20 15.79 -2.82
N VAL A 180 -5.80 15.80 -1.64
CA VAL A 180 -6.47 14.65 -1.03
C VAL A 180 -7.97 14.81 -1.18
N TYR A 181 -8.60 13.83 -1.83
CA TYR A 181 -10.02 13.74 -2.08
C TYR A 181 -10.61 12.68 -1.19
N VAL A 182 -11.69 13.00 -0.48
CA VAL A 182 -12.38 12.04 0.39
C VAL A 182 -13.86 12.05 0.04
N ALA A 183 -14.45 10.90 -0.28
CA ALA A 183 -15.89 10.76 -0.44
C ALA A 183 -16.55 10.42 0.89
N GLY A 184 -17.80 10.84 1.09
CA GLY A 184 -18.56 10.39 2.24
C GLY A 184 -19.88 11.11 2.41
N TRP A 185 -20.31 11.21 3.65
CA TRP A 185 -21.60 11.81 3.97
C TRP A 185 -21.58 12.49 5.33
N TYR A 186 -22.60 13.30 5.57
CA TYR A 186 -22.86 13.99 6.81
C TYR A 186 -24.37 13.94 7.09
N ASN A 187 -24.81 14.33 8.29
CA ASN A 187 -26.21 14.16 8.71
C ASN A 187 -27.26 14.80 7.78
N ASN A 188 -26.88 15.72 6.89
CA ASN A 188 -27.82 16.41 5.99
C ASN A 188 -27.53 16.19 4.49
N GLY A 189 -26.68 15.22 4.12
CA GLY A 189 -26.43 14.89 2.72
C GLY A 189 -25.16 14.10 2.46
N SER A 190 -24.89 13.88 1.18
CA SER A 190 -23.61 13.34 0.69
C SER A 190 -22.69 14.48 0.29
N CYS A 191 -21.39 14.25 0.40
CA CYS A 191 -20.36 15.22 0.07
C CYS A 191 -19.07 14.53 -0.34
N TYR A 192 -18.13 15.33 -0.80
CA TYR A 192 -16.73 14.98 -0.80
C TYR A 192 -15.91 16.15 -0.28
N TRP A 193 -14.70 15.90 0.19
CA TRP A 193 -13.78 16.91 0.67
C TRP A 193 -12.55 16.95 -0.21
N ILE A 194 -12.02 18.16 -0.43
CA ILE A 194 -10.70 18.36 -1.04
C ILE A 194 -9.85 19.08 -0.01
N ASN A 195 -8.77 18.46 0.47
CA ASN A 195 -7.89 19.03 1.50
C ASN A 195 -8.68 19.58 2.71
N GLY A 196 -9.66 18.82 3.19
CA GLY A 196 -10.54 19.18 4.30
C GLY A 196 -11.63 20.22 3.99
N GLN A 197 -11.74 20.70 2.75
CA GLN A 197 -12.83 21.59 2.34
C GLN A 197 -14.01 20.79 1.79
N ARG A 198 -15.17 20.85 2.45
CA ARG A 198 -16.39 20.12 2.03
C ARG A 198 -17.03 20.75 0.79
N ILE A 199 -17.41 19.88 -0.14
CA ILE A 199 -18.23 20.20 -1.30
C ILE A 199 -19.49 19.32 -1.23
N ASP A 200 -20.65 19.96 -1.07
CA ASP A 200 -21.92 19.27 -0.94
C ASP A 200 -22.36 18.70 -2.30
N LEU A 201 -22.63 17.39 -2.34
CA LEU A 201 -23.25 16.71 -3.49
C LEU A 201 -24.76 16.77 -3.42
N THR A 202 -25.31 16.73 -2.20
CA THR A 202 -26.72 16.95 -1.90
C THR A 202 -26.86 17.77 -0.63
N THR A 203 -28.03 18.37 -0.42
CA THR A 203 -28.42 18.97 0.86
C THR A 203 -29.88 18.61 1.14
N ASN A 204 -30.22 18.37 2.41
CA ASN A 204 -31.58 18.05 2.87
C ASN A 204 -32.16 16.74 2.29
N GLY A 205 -31.34 15.70 2.19
CA GLY A 205 -31.81 14.41 1.70
C GLY A 205 -30.92 13.25 2.13
N ASP A 206 -31.55 12.09 2.27
CA ASP A 206 -30.87 10.83 2.52
C ASP A 206 -30.09 10.43 1.24
N SER A 207 -28.77 10.48 1.33
CA SER A 207 -27.85 10.12 0.25
C SER A 207 -26.47 9.86 0.84
N GLN A 208 -25.72 8.95 0.25
CA GLN A 208 -24.34 8.66 0.64
C GLN A 208 -23.45 8.61 -0.60
N ALA A 209 -22.17 8.93 -0.41
CA ALA A 209 -21.13 8.78 -1.41
C ALA A 209 -20.10 7.78 -0.89
N PHE A 210 -19.79 6.77 -1.69
CA PHE A 210 -18.94 5.63 -1.32
C PHE A 210 -17.67 5.50 -2.14
N ALA A 211 -17.53 6.30 -3.20
CA ALA A 211 -16.39 6.19 -4.12
C ALA A 211 -16.03 7.56 -4.69
N VAL A 212 -14.73 7.83 -4.88
CA VAL A 212 -14.23 9.01 -5.57
C VAL A 212 -13.16 8.62 -6.58
N GLY A 213 -13.20 9.20 -7.77
CA GLY A 213 -12.18 9.02 -8.81
C GLY A 213 -11.90 10.34 -9.52
N ILE A 214 -10.65 10.54 -9.93
CA ILE A 214 -10.18 11.79 -10.51
C ILE A 214 -9.64 11.52 -11.90
N ARG A 215 -10.16 12.25 -12.89
CA ARG A 215 -9.64 12.18 -14.26
C ARG A 215 -8.40 13.05 -14.42
N ASP A 216 -7.56 12.73 -15.40
CA ASP A 216 -6.38 13.53 -15.79
C ASP A 216 -6.69 15.01 -16.10
N ASP A 217 -7.93 15.31 -16.49
CA ASP A 217 -8.38 16.68 -16.74
C ASP A 217 -8.83 17.44 -15.48
N GLY A 218 -8.67 16.82 -14.31
CA GLY A 218 -9.02 17.34 -12.99
C GLY A 218 -10.49 17.20 -12.62
N ASN A 219 -11.32 16.60 -13.49
CA ASN A 219 -12.72 16.38 -13.14
C ASN A 219 -12.86 15.29 -12.07
N VAL A 220 -13.65 15.59 -11.05
CA VAL A 220 -13.93 14.69 -9.92
C VAL A 220 -15.25 13.99 -10.15
N TYR A 221 -15.23 12.66 -10.06
CA TYR A 221 -16.42 11.82 -10.11
C TYR A 221 -16.62 11.15 -8.76
N VAL A 222 -17.82 11.27 -8.21
CA VAL A 222 -18.16 10.66 -6.92
C VAL A 222 -19.32 9.70 -7.12
N GLY A 223 -19.18 8.45 -6.71
CA GLY A 223 -20.20 7.41 -6.79
C GLY A 223 -20.97 7.27 -5.48
N GLY A 224 -22.28 7.01 -5.57
CA GLY A 224 -23.08 6.63 -4.42
C GLY A 224 -24.57 6.48 -4.77
N TYR A 225 -25.44 6.95 -3.88
CA TYR A 225 -26.88 6.94 -4.11
C TYR A 225 -27.58 8.20 -3.56
N TYR A 226 -28.80 8.43 -4.02
CA TYR A 226 -29.72 9.35 -3.35
C TYR A 226 -31.13 8.76 -3.24
N LEU A 227 -31.87 9.14 -2.19
CA LEU A 227 -33.30 8.83 -2.09
C LEU A 227 -34.13 9.82 -2.90
N ASN A 228 -35.01 9.31 -3.76
CA ASN A 228 -35.99 10.14 -4.44
C ASN A 228 -37.24 10.39 -3.57
N ASN A 229 -38.15 11.25 -4.05
CA ASN A 229 -39.39 11.61 -3.33
C ASN A 229 -40.36 10.43 -3.10
N SER A 230 -40.11 9.27 -3.69
CA SER A 230 -40.88 8.05 -3.50
C SER A 230 -40.13 7.02 -2.64
N HIS A 231 -39.05 7.43 -1.97
CA HIS A 231 -38.20 6.62 -1.10
C HIS A 231 -37.51 5.44 -1.81
N TYR A 232 -37.22 5.58 -3.11
CA TYR A 232 -36.34 4.64 -3.80
C TYR A 232 -34.90 5.10 -3.70
N VAL A 233 -34.00 4.15 -3.47
CA VAL A 233 -32.55 4.36 -3.47
C VAL A 233 -32.07 4.28 -4.92
N ILE A 234 -31.66 5.43 -5.46
CA ILE A 234 -31.26 5.54 -6.86
C ILE A 234 -29.73 5.62 -6.93
N PRO A 235 -29.06 4.65 -7.57
CA PRO A 235 -27.63 4.70 -7.79
C PRO A 235 -27.33 5.87 -8.72
N CYS A 236 -26.30 6.63 -8.39
CA CYS A 236 -25.91 7.77 -9.18
C CYS A 236 -24.42 8.06 -9.00
N PHE A 237 -23.91 8.88 -9.91
CA PHE A 237 -22.65 9.55 -9.70
C PHE A 237 -22.84 11.06 -9.84
N TRP A 238 -21.96 11.80 -9.20
CA TRP A 238 -21.86 13.24 -9.28
C TRP A 238 -20.56 13.62 -9.97
N LYS A 239 -20.59 14.72 -10.72
CA LYS A 239 -19.41 15.30 -11.37
C LYS A 239 -19.18 16.72 -10.84
N ASP A 240 -17.98 17.01 -10.34
CA ASP A 240 -17.56 18.37 -9.92
C ASP A 240 -18.59 19.08 -9.01
N GLY A 241 -19.03 18.39 -7.96
CA GLY A 241 -20.11 18.85 -7.07
C GLY A 241 -21.48 18.30 -7.46
N ASN A 242 -22.56 19.06 -7.25
CA ASN A 242 -23.95 18.58 -7.38
C ASN A 242 -24.44 18.34 -8.84
N ASN A 243 -23.56 17.98 -9.79
CA ASN A 243 -23.99 17.58 -11.14
C ASN A 243 -24.26 16.06 -11.16
N ARG A 244 -25.45 15.66 -10.72
CA ARG A 244 -25.84 14.25 -10.58
C ARG A 244 -26.31 13.63 -11.89
N THR A 245 -25.81 12.43 -12.18
CA THR A 245 -26.31 11.54 -13.23
C THR A 245 -26.82 10.24 -12.59
N ASN A 246 -28.09 9.92 -12.86
CA ASN A 246 -28.70 8.69 -12.35
C ASN A 246 -28.29 7.49 -13.21
N LEU A 247 -28.02 6.37 -12.55
CA LEU A 247 -27.74 5.09 -13.20
C LEU A 247 -29.05 4.28 -13.33
N PRO A 248 -29.16 3.43 -14.37
CA PRO A 248 -30.36 2.64 -14.59
C PRO A 248 -30.54 1.58 -13.51
N ILE A 249 -31.78 1.40 -13.05
CA ILE A 249 -32.19 0.34 -12.12
C ILE A 249 -33.24 -0.57 -12.77
N PRO A 250 -33.28 -1.87 -12.44
CA PRO A 250 -34.41 -2.74 -12.78
C PRO A 250 -35.72 -2.19 -12.20
N SER A 251 -36.85 -2.48 -12.85
CA SER A 251 -38.16 -2.01 -12.40
C SER A 251 -38.47 -2.46 -10.96
N GLY A 252 -38.54 -1.50 -10.04
CA GLY A 252 -38.86 -1.72 -8.63
C GLY A 252 -37.68 -2.16 -7.76
N GLY A 253 -36.45 -2.05 -8.26
CA GLY A 253 -35.23 -2.28 -7.48
C GLY A 253 -34.61 -1.00 -6.92
N ASP A 254 -33.76 -1.17 -5.92
CA ASP A 254 -32.86 -0.16 -5.37
C ASP A 254 -31.42 -0.42 -5.88
N GLY A 255 -30.54 0.55 -5.77
CA GLY A 255 -29.12 0.35 -6.13
C GLY A 255 -28.20 1.44 -5.63
N GLU A 256 -26.92 1.10 -5.49
CA GLU A 256 -25.87 1.96 -4.97
C GLU A 256 -24.60 1.76 -5.82
N VAL A 257 -23.76 2.78 -5.88
CA VAL A 257 -22.41 2.69 -6.45
C VAL A 257 -21.44 2.54 -5.29
N ASN A 258 -20.71 1.43 -5.25
CA ASN A 258 -19.73 1.15 -4.19
C ASN A 258 -18.30 1.54 -4.57
N ASP A 259 -18.01 1.64 -5.87
CA ASP A 259 -16.66 1.89 -6.36
C ASP A 259 -16.69 2.56 -7.74
N ILE A 260 -15.63 3.28 -8.07
CA ILE A 260 -15.42 3.91 -9.37
C ILE A 260 -13.99 3.64 -9.85
N ALA A 261 -13.86 3.13 -11.07
CA ALA A 261 -12.58 2.97 -11.74
C ALA A 261 -12.56 3.78 -13.04
N ILE A 262 -11.48 4.53 -13.26
CA ILE A 262 -11.31 5.40 -14.42
C ILE A 262 -10.15 4.85 -15.26
N MET A 263 -10.40 4.58 -16.55
CA MET A 263 -9.39 4.03 -17.47
C MET A 263 -8.25 5.03 -17.79
N ASP A 264 -8.53 6.33 -17.65
CA ASP A 264 -7.61 7.45 -17.87
C ASP A 264 -7.66 8.42 -16.66
N GLY A 265 -7.40 7.91 -15.46
CA GLY A 265 -7.42 8.68 -14.21
C GLY A 265 -6.89 7.86 -13.03
N ASN A 266 -6.70 8.52 -11.89
CA ASN A 266 -6.36 7.89 -10.60
C ASN A 266 -7.61 7.37 -9.90
#